data_AF-A0A227IYR1-F1
#
_entry.id   AF-A0A227IYR1-F1
#
_cell.length_a   1.000
_cell.length_b   1.000
_cell.length_c   1.000
_cell.angle_alpha   90.00
_cell.angle_beta   90.00
_cell.angle_gamma   90.00
#
_symmetry.space_group_name_H-M   'P 1'
#
loop_
_entity.id
_entity.type
_entity.pdbx_description
1 polymer ?
#
loop_
_entity_poly.entity_id
_entity_poly.type
_entity_poly.pdbx_seq_one_letter_code
_entity_poly.pdbx_strand_id
1 'polypeptide(L)'
;GEGARDLTIGDRATISNMTPEYGATAGMFYIDEQTINYLKLTGRDEQQVDLVEKYAKQTGLWADDLDTAVYERVLEFDLSSVSRN
;
A
#
# COMPACT_ATOMS: atom_id res chain seq x y z
N GLY A 1 -9.18 -0.60 0.83
CA GLY A 1 -10.23 -1.33 0.09
C GLY A 1 -9.59 -2.50 -0.64
N GLU A 2 -10.36 -3.56 -0.90
CA GLU A 2 -9.84 -4.85 -1.42
C GLU A 2 -9.01 -4.72 -2.70
N GLY A 3 -9.42 -3.85 -3.64
CA GLY A 3 -8.70 -3.66 -4.91
C GLY A 3 -7.24 -3.20 -4.76
N ALA A 4 -6.86 -2.61 -3.62
CA ALA A 4 -5.45 -2.25 -3.36
C ALA A 4 -4.56 -3.48 -3.05
N ARG A 5 -5.14 -4.61 -2.60
CA ARG A 5 -4.41 -5.88 -2.40
C ARG A 5 -3.91 -6.48 -3.73
N ASP A 6 -4.63 -6.20 -4.82
CA ASP A 6 -4.28 -6.67 -6.17
C ASP A 6 -3.21 -5.80 -6.86
N LEU A 7 -2.92 -4.61 -6.32
CA LEU A 7 -1.89 -3.72 -6.86
C LEU A 7 -0.49 -4.17 -6.43
N THR A 8 0.42 -4.26 -7.39
CA THR A 8 1.84 -4.52 -7.11
C THR A 8 2.47 -3.32 -6.41
N ILE A 9 3.64 -3.50 -5.78
CA ILE A 9 4.41 -2.37 -5.24
C ILE A 9 4.80 -1.36 -6.33
N GLY A 10 5.02 -1.82 -7.57
CA GLY A 10 5.24 -0.94 -8.71
C GLY A 10 4.05 -0.02 -8.97
N ASP A 11 2.83 -0.56 -9.05
CA ASP A 11 1.61 0.21 -9.28
C ASP A 11 1.36 1.22 -8.16
N ARG A 12 1.52 0.77 -6.90
CA ARG A 12 1.39 1.63 -5.71
C ARG A 12 2.40 2.77 -5.76
N ALA A 13 3.66 2.47 -6.08
CA ALA A 13 4.70 3.49 -6.22
C ALA A 13 4.40 4.48 -7.34
N THR A 14 3.83 4.05 -8.47
CA THR A 14 3.40 4.94 -9.54
C THR A 14 2.31 5.90 -9.06
N ILE A 15 1.28 5.41 -8.35
CA ILE A 15 0.20 6.26 -7.80
C ILE A 15 0.74 7.23 -6.74
N SER A 16 1.58 6.76 -5.83
CA SER A 16 2.22 7.60 -4.81
C SER A 16 3.16 8.64 -5.41
N ASN A 17 3.89 8.31 -6.47
CA ASN A 17 4.78 9.25 -7.16
C ASN A 17 4.01 10.43 -7.76
N MET A 18 2.77 10.21 -8.20
CA MET A 18 1.90 11.25 -8.76
C MET A 18 1.24 12.17 -7.71
N THR A 19 1.64 12.07 -6.44
CA THR A 19 1.11 12.91 -5.33
C THR A 19 1.08 14.41 -5.67
N PRO A 20 2.15 15.01 -6.23
CA PRO A 20 2.14 16.42 -6.59
C PRO A 20 1.06 16.79 -7.62
N GLU A 21 0.76 15.90 -8.56
CA GLU A 21 -0.14 16.14 -9.69
C GLU A 21 -1.62 16.26 -9.26
N TYR A 22 -2.02 15.56 -8.19
CA TYR A 22 -3.37 15.67 -7.61
C TYR A 22 -3.41 16.54 -6.34
N GLY A 23 -2.31 17.24 -6.02
CA GLY A 23 -2.27 18.28 -4.99
C GLY A 23 -2.34 17.77 -3.53
N ALA A 24 -2.11 16.48 -3.30
CA ALA A 24 -2.03 15.94 -1.94
C ALA A 24 -0.63 16.18 -1.32
N THR A 25 -0.54 16.10 0.01
CA THR A 25 0.76 16.16 0.71
C THR A 25 1.52 14.83 0.61
N ALA A 26 0.81 13.71 0.66
CA ALA A 26 1.37 12.36 0.58
C ALA A 26 0.34 11.37 0.03
N GLY A 27 0.80 10.41 -0.78
CA GLY A 27 0.04 9.22 -1.18
C GLY A 27 0.61 7.99 -0.49
N MET A 28 -0.13 7.41 0.46
CA MET A 28 0.31 6.28 1.28
C MET A 28 -0.48 5.02 0.98
N PHE A 29 0.22 3.89 0.94
CA PHE A 29 -0.36 2.55 0.94
C PHE A 29 0.05 1.84 2.24
N TYR A 30 -0.85 1.04 2.80
CA TYR A 30 -0.58 0.23 3.99
C TYR A 30 0.47 -0.85 3.72
N ILE A 31 1.06 -1.38 4.79
CA ILE A 31 1.99 -2.50 4.71
C ILE A 31 1.19 -3.81 4.69
N ASP A 32 1.55 -4.70 3.76
CA ASP A 32 0.90 -5.99 3.56
C ASP A 32 1.88 -7.04 2.99
N GLU A 33 1.37 -8.21 2.61
CA GLU A 33 2.16 -9.29 2.02
C GLU A 33 2.86 -8.88 0.73
N GLN A 34 2.26 -8.00 -0.09
CA GLN A 34 2.92 -7.49 -1.30
C GLN A 34 4.17 -6.68 -0.94
N THR A 35 4.13 -5.93 0.16
CA THR A 35 5.29 -5.20 0.68
C THR A 35 6.39 -6.18 1.10
N ILE A 36 6.04 -7.21 1.87
CA ILE A 36 7.00 -8.24 2.32
C ILE A 36 7.59 -9.02 1.16
N ASN A 37 6.76 -9.43 0.20
CA ASN A 37 7.20 -10.14 -1.00
C ASN A 37 8.14 -9.28 -1.84
N TYR A 38 7.83 -7.99 -2.00
CA TYR A 38 8.70 -7.08 -2.73
C TYR A 38 10.05 -6.87 -2.04
N LEU A 39 10.08 -6.74 -0.70
CA LEU A 39 11.33 -6.64 0.06
C LEU A 39 12.21 -7.88 -0.13
N LYS A 40 11.62 -9.08 -0.10
CA LYS A 40 12.33 -10.34 -0.39
C LYS A 40 12.85 -10.38 -1.83
N LEU A 41 11.99 -10.06 -2.81
CA LEU A 41 12.33 -10.06 -4.23
C LEU A 41 13.52 -9.16 -4.57
N THR A 42 13.64 -8.05 -3.84
CA THR A 42 14.68 -7.04 -4.04
C THR A 42 15.92 -7.28 -3.16
N GLY A 43 16.02 -8.45 -2.53
CA GLY A 43 17.23 -8.93 -1.86
C GLY A 43 17.47 -8.33 -0.48
N ARG A 44 16.42 -7.92 0.24
CA ARG A 44 16.57 -7.47 1.64
C ARG A 44 16.80 -8.69 2.53
N ASP A 45 17.65 -8.52 3.55
CA ASP A 45 18.00 -9.59 4.49
C ASP A 45 16.75 -10.13 5.21
N GLU A 46 16.70 -11.44 5.43
CA GLU A 46 15.55 -12.10 6.08
C GLU A 46 15.22 -11.50 7.45
N GLN A 47 16.25 -11.16 8.23
CA GLN A 47 16.09 -10.51 9.54
C GLN A 47 15.43 -9.12 9.43
N GLN A 48 15.76 -8.37 8.39
CA GLN A 48 15.15 -7.06 8.15
C GLN A 48 13.70 -7.21 7.71
N VAL A 49 13.40 -8.18 6.84
CA VAL A 49 12.03 -8.46 6.39
C VAL A 49 11.14 -8.88 7.58
N ASP A 50 11.63 -9.78 8.43
CA ASP A 50 10.94 -10.22 9.66
C ASP A 50 10.71 -9.06 10.64
N LEU A 51 11.71 -8.18 10.81
CA LEU A 51 11.57 -6.98 11.63
C LEU A 51 10.47 -6.05 11.11
N VAL A 52 10.43 -5.80 9.79
CA VAL A 52 9.41 -4.94 9.17
C VAL A 52 8.02 -5.50 9.41
N GLU A 53 7.82 -6.80 9.16
CA GLU A 53 6.52 -7.44 9.33
C GLU A 53 6.05 -7.39 10.79
N LYS A 54 6.91 -7.78 11.73
CA LYS A 54 6.59 -7.77 13.16
C LYS A 54 6.29 -6.37 13.66
N TYR A 55 7.11 -5.40 13.30
CA TYR A 55 6.91 -4.02 13.71
C TYR A 55 5.61 -3.45 13.16
N ALA A 56 5.31 -3.65 11.87
CA ALA A 56 4.08 -3.18 11.25
C ALA A 56 2.83 -3.75 11.93
N LYS A 57 2.81 -5.07 12.18
CA LYS A 57 1.72 -5.74 12.90
C LYS A 57 1.59 -5.27 14.35
N GLN A 58 2.70 -5.08 15.06
CA GLN A 58 2.67 -4.63 16.45
C GLN A 58 2.19 -3.18 16.60
N THR A 59 2.43 -2.34 15.59
CA THR A 59 2.12 -0.91 15.63
C THR A 59 0.81 -0.54 14.94
N GLY A 60 0.06 -1.52 14.41
CA GLY A 60 -1.20 -1.28 13.71
C GLY A 60 -1.03 -0.62 12.34
N LEU A 61 0.12 -0.82 11.70
CA LEU A 61 0.42 -0.32 10.34
C LEU A 61 0.17 -1.39 9.26
N TRP A 62 -0.23 -2.60 9.68
CA TRP A 62 -0.59 -3.67 8.76
C TRP A 62 -1.99 -3.43 8.17
N ALA A 63 -2.21 -3.89 6.94
CA ALA A 63 -3.44 -3.65 6.17
C ALA A 63 -4.73 -3.90 6.98
N ASP A 64 -4.83 -5.08 7.60
CA ASP A 64 -6.04 -5.52 8.31
C ASP A 64 -6.34 -4.65 9.54
N ASP A 65 -5.31 -4.11 10.20
CA ASP A 65 -5.49 -3.20 11.34
C ASP A 65 -6.11 -1.86 10.91
N LEU A 66 -5.96 -1.50 9.63
CA LEU A 66 -6.44 -0.24 9.05
C LEU A 66 -7.84 -0.36 8.44
N ASP A 67 -8.46 -1.55 8.42
CA ASP A 67 -9.82 -1.73 7.91
C ASP A 67 -10.88 -0.94 8.70
N THR A 68 -10.55 -0.58 9.96
CA THR A 68 -11.42 0.23 10.83
C THR A 68 -11.02 1.70 10.89
N ALA A 69 -10.05 2.14 10.07
CA ALA A 69 -9.60 3.52 10.05
C ALA A 69 -10.73 4.47 9.63
N VAL A 70 -10.87 5.57 10.36
CA VAL A 70 -11.87 6.61 10.07
C VAL A 70 -11.19 7.73 9.29
N TYR A 71 -11.65 7.94 8.07
CA TYR A 71 -11.19 9.02 7.20
C TYR A 71 -12.20 10.16 7.20
N GLU A 72 -11.71 11.40 7.17
CA GLU A 72 -12.56 12.60 7.03
C GLU A 72 -13.42 12.53 5.76
N ARG A 73 -12.84 12.00 4.68
CA ARG A 73 -13.52 11.77 3.41
C ARG A 73 -13.02 10.48 2.77
N VAL A 74 -13.95 9.67 2.30
CA VAL A 74 -13.68 8.47 1.51
C VAL A 74 -14.06 8.74 0.05
N LEU A 75 -13.16 8.41 -0.87
CA LEU A 75 -13.42 8.40 -2.31
C LEU A 75 -13.36 6.96 -2.79
N GLU A 76 -14.34 6.56 -3.59
CA GLU A 76 -14.40 5.22 -4.18
C GLU A 76 -14.09 5.28 -5.66
N PHE A 77 -13.32 4.30 -6.14
CA PHE A 77 -12.95 4.18 -7.53
C PHE A 77 -13.04 2.72 -7.96
N ASP A 78 -13.83 2.45 -9.00
CA ASP A 78 -13.98 1.13 -9.58
C ASP A 78 -12.86 0.88 -10.60
N LEU A 79 -11.88 0.05 -10.21
CA LEU A 79 -10.76 -0.32 -11.08
C LEU A 79 -11.21 -1.01 -12.37
N SER A 80 -12.36 -1.69 -12.38
CA SER A 80 -12.87 -2.37 -13.58
C SER A 80 -13.34 -1.40 -14.67
N SER A 81 -13.59 -0.14 -14.30
CA SER A 81 -13.98 0.91 -15.25
C SER A 81 -12.81 1.47 -16.06
N VAL A 82 -11.56 1.12 -15.71
CA VAL A 82 -10.36 1.60 -16.40
C VAL A 82 -10.22 0.94 -17.77
N SER A 83 -10.17 1.74 -18.83
CA SER A 83 -9.92 1.28 -20.21
C SER A 83 -8.62 1.85 -20.77
N ARG A 84 -8.05 1.18 -21.78
CA ARG A 84 -7.04 1.79 -22.64
C ARG A 84 -7.76 2.75 -23.60
N ASN A 85 -7.29 3.99 -23.68
CA ASN A 85 -7.68 4.93 -24.74
C ASN A 85 -7.00 4.57 -26.07
#